data_AF-A0A2G9N141-F1
#
_entry.id   AF-A0A2G9N141-F1
#
_cell.length_a   1.000
_cell.length_b   1.000
_cell.length_c   1.000
_cell.angle_alpha   90.00
_cell.angle_beta   90.00
_cell.angle_gamma   90.00
#
_symmetry.space_group_name_H-M   'P 1'
#
loop_
_entity.id
_entity.type
_entity.pdbx_description
1 polymer ?
#
loop_
_entity_poly.entity_id
_entity_poly.type
_entity_poly.pdbx_seq_one_letter_code
_entity_poly.pdbx_strand_id
1 'polypeptide(L)' 'MKAKCPLCSTELEFGNDTEEGDFISCEECGELLTAEVKSGQIRLVTEQQKKFEEMEEIEEEIEYEEEE' A
#
# COMPACT_ATOMS: atom_id res chain seq x y z
N MET A 1 -7.24 -10.89 9.75
CA MET A 1 -6.17 -10.95 8.73
C MET A 1 -4.90 -10.30 9.28
N LYS A 2 -3.72 -10.52 8.71
CA LYS A 2 -2.44 -10.03 9.25
C LYS A 2 -1.64 -9.35 8.15
N ALA A 3 -0.99 -8.23 8.45
CA ALA A 3 -0.04 -7.59 7.53
C ALA A 3 1.18 -7.08 8.31
N LYS A 4 2.30 -6.89 7.62
CA LYS A 4 3.54 -6.41 8.23
C LYS A 4 3.76 -4.94 7.90
N CYS A 5 4.18 -4.17 8.89
CA CYS A 5 4.64 -2.80 8.66
C CYS A 5 5.85 -2.81 7.73
N PRO A 6 5.86 -2.05 6.62
CA PRO A 6 6.99 -2.01 5.69
C PRO A 6 8.23 -1.32 6.27
N LEU A 7 8.09 -0.58 7.38
CA LEU A 7 9.18 0.20 7.99
C LEU A 7 9.87 -0.54 9.15
N CYS A 8 9.09 -1.04 10.11
CA CYS A 8 9.63 -1.73 11.30
C CYS A 8 9.45 -3.25 11.27
N SER A 9 8.78 -3.80 10.25
CA SER A 9 8.47 -5.24 10.12
C SER A 9 7.58 -5.83 11.22
N THR A 10 6.98 -5.00 12.08
CA THR A 10 6.00 -5.44 13.08
C THR A 10 4.78 -6.07 12.40
N GLU A 11 4.33 -7.21 12.93
CA GLU A 11 3.10 -7.88 12.49
C GLU A 11 1.90 -7.19 13.17
N LEU A 12 0.99 -6.67 12.35
CA LEU A 12 -0.25 -6.06 12.78
C LEU A 12 -1.42 -6.98 12.39
N GLU A 13 -2.39 -7.10 13.29
CA GLU A 13 -3.57 -7.94 13.11
C GLU A 13 -4.80 -7.06 12.87
N PHE A 14 -5.52 -7.32 11.79
CA PHE A 14 -6.64 -6.52 11.29
C PHE A 14 -7.94 -7.33 11.24
N GLY A 15 -9.06 -6.64 11.42
CA GLY A 15 -10.39 -7.18 11.20
C GLY A 15 -10.71 -7.36 9.70
N ASN A 16 -11.91 -7.88 9.39
CA ASN A 16 -12.41 -7.91 8.01
C ASN A 16 -12.95 -6.54 7.55
N ASP A 17 -13.06 -5.58 8.47
CA ASP A 17 -13.54 -4.22 8.23
C ASP A 17 -12.48 -3.32 7.57
N THR A 18 -11.26 -3.82 7.34
CA THR A 18 -10.21 -3.03 6.68
C THR A 18 -10.43 -3.04 5.17
N GLU A 19 -10.64 -1.84 4.63
CA GLU A 19 -10.90 -1.60 3.21
C GLU A 19 -9.64 -1.07 2.49
N GLU A 20 -9.66 -1.12 1.15
CA GLU A 20 -8.59 -0.53 0.36
C GLU A 20 -8.57 1.00 0.52
N GLY A 21 -7.38 1.55 0.76
CA GLY A 21 -7.18 2.97 1.03
C GLY A 21 -7.33 3.37 2.49
N ASP A 22 -7.61 2.44 3.41
CA ASP A 22 -7.73 2.74 4.84
C ASP A 22 -6.39 3.20 5.44
N PHE A 23 -6.43 4.15 6.38
CA PHE A 23 -5.23 4.70 7.01
C PHE A 23 -4.94 4.02 8.35
N ILE A 24 -3.83 3.30 8.40
CA ILE A 24 -3.40 2.50 9.55
C ILE A 24 -2.17 3.15 10.16
N SER A 25 -2.26 3.54 11.42
CA SER A 25 -1.09 3.98 12.18
C SER A 25 -0.39 2.80 12.83
N CYS A 26 0.93 2.70 12.67
CA CYS A 26 1.73 1.68 13.34
C CYS A 26 2.14 2.17 14.73
N GLU A 27 1.69 1.51 15.80
CA GLU A 27 2.01 1.93 17.18
C GLU A 27 3.50 1.78 17.53
N GLU A 28 4.24 0.92 16.83
CA GLU A 28 5.66 0.65 17.11
C GLU A 28 6.60 1.72 16.51
N CYS A 29 6.36 2.14 15.27
CA CYS A 29 7.18 3.17 14.61
C CYS A 29 6.52 4.55 14.54
N GLY A 30 5.22 4.65 14.83
CA GLY A 30 4.45 5.88 14.81
C GLY A 30 4.04 6.38 13.42
N GLU A 31 4.35 5.63 12.37
CA GLU A 31 4.09 6.04 10.99
C GLU A 31 2.67 5.72 10.52
N LEU A 32 2.16 6.58 9.62
CA LEU A 32 0.88 6.40 8.95
C LEU A 32 1.08 5.60 7.66
N LEU A 33 0.36 4.50 7.54
CA LEU A 33 0.42 3.55 6.43
C LEU A 33 -0.95 3.49 5.77
N THR A 34 -0.98 3.10 4.50
CA THR A 34 -2.21 2.88 3.74
C THR A 34 -2.41 1.38 3.53
N ALA A 35 -3.63 0.91 3.75
CA ALA A 35 -4.04 -0.45 3.45
C ALA A 35 -4.27 -0.64 1.95
N GLU A 36 -3.62 -1.62 1.36
CA GLU A 36 -3.83 -2.05 -0.02
C GLU A 36 -4.39 -3.48 0.00
N VAL A 37 -5.56 -3.70 -0.61
CA VAL A 37 -6.26 -4.99 -0.57
C VAL A 37 -6.17 -5.65 -1.94
N LYS A 38 -5.12 -6.45 -2.18
CA LYS A 38 -4.94 -7.21 -3.42
C LYS A 38 -5.39 -8.66 -3.22
N SER A 39 -6.44 -9.08 -3.92
CA SER A 39 -6.95 -10.46 -3.89
C SER A 39 -7.26 -11.02 -2.48
N GLY A 40 -7.77 -10.18 -1.58
CA GLY A 40 -8.11 -10.57 -0.20
C GLY A 40 -6.93 -10.66 0.77
N GLN A 41 -5.73 -10.24 0.33
CA GLN A 41 -4.58 -10.03 1.18
C GLN A 41 -4.40 -8.53 1.43
N ILE A 42 -4.21 -8.15 2.70
CA ILE A 42 -3.81 -6.77 3.03
C ILE A 42 -2.30 -6.65 2.95
N ARG A 43 -1.87 -5.63 2.23
CA ARG A 43 -0.51 -5.12 2.23
C ARG A 43 -0.54 -3.71 2.81
N LEU A 44 0.48 -3.35 3.56
CA LEU A 44 0.65 -1.99 4.07
C LEU A 44 1.71 -1.29 3.24
N VAL A 45 1.38 -0.10 2.75
CA VAL A 45 2.29 0.74 1.96
C VAL A 45 2.37 2.14 2.57
N THR A 46 3.50 2.81 2.37
CA THR A 46 3.66 4.22 2.77
C THR A 46 3.12 5.15 1.68
N GLU A 47 2.83 6.41 2.01
CA GLU A 47 2.46 7.42 0.99
C GLU A 47 3.52 7.57 -0.11
N GLN A 48 4.81 7.41 0.23
CA GLN A 48 5.89 7.48 -0.75
C GLN A 48 5.84 6.30 -1.73
N GLN A 49 5.58 5.08 -1.23
CA GLN A 49 5.44 3.90 -2.07
C GLN A 49 4.23 4.01 -3.00
N LYS A 50 3.11 4.49 -2.46
CA LYS A 50 1.89 4.70 -3.25
C LYS A 50 2.11 5.68 -4.40
N LYS A 51 2.77 6.81 -4.13
CA LYS A 51 3.14 7.77 -5.18
C LYS A 51 4.11 7.22 -6.23
N PHE A 52 4.97 6.29 -5.83
CA PHE A 52 5.92 5.66 -6.76
C PHE A 52 5.21 4.67 -7.69
N GLU A 53 4.34 3.82 -7.15
CA GLU A 53 3.51 2.91 -7.95
C GLU A 53 2.58 3.67 -8.91
N GLU A 54 1.92 4.74 -8.43
CA GLU A 54 1.10 5.60 -9.31
C GLU A 54 1.92 6.27 -10.42
N MET A 55 3.20 6.58 -10.19
CA MET A 55 4.08 7.17 -11.20
C MET A 55 4.54 6.15 -12.23
N GLU A 56 4.92 4.94 -11.80
CA GLU A 56 5.31 3.84 -12.70
C GLU A 56 4.15 3.43 -13.62
N GLU A 57 2.91 3.36 -13.10
CA GLU A 57 1.73 3.03 -13.92
C GLU A 57 1.48 4.08 -15.02
N ILE A 58 1.73 5.37 -14.72
CA ILE A 58 1.59 6.45 -15.69
C ILE A 58 2.70 6.40 -16.75
N GLU A 59 3.96 6.13 -16.35
CA GLU A 59 5.07 5.99 -17.29
C GLU A 59 4.86 4.82 -18.26
N GLU A 60 4.33 3.69 -17.77
CA GLU A 60 4.00 2.53 -18.61
C GLU A 60 2.88 2.86 -19.60
N GLU A 61 1.78 3.53 -19.17
CA GLU A 61 0.68 3.92 -20.06
C GLU A 61 1.14 4.87 -21.18
N ILE A 62 2.03 5.81 -20.88
CA ILE A 62 2.57 6.75 -21.87
C ILE A 62 3.47 6.03 -22.89
N GLU A 63 4.29 5.06 -22.47
CA GLU A 63 5.13 4.28 -23.39
C GLU A 63 4.26 3.51 -24.42
N TYR A 64 3.12 2.97 -23.98
CA TYR A 64 2.17 2.30 -24.88
C TYR A 64 1.45 3.24 -25.86
N GLU A 65 1.14 4.49 -25.46
CA GLU A 65 0.49 5.47 -26.36
C GLU A 65 1.44 6.03 -27.43
N GLU A 66 2.76 6.09 -27.19
CA GLU A 66 3.74 6.61 -28.16
C GLU A 66 4.14 5.59 -29.24
N GLU A 67 3.75 4.31 -29.10
CA GLU A 67 4.02 3.23 -30.07
C GLU A 67 2.85 2.90 -31.03
N GLU A 68 1.71 3.59 -30.96
CA GLU A 68 0.54 3.43 -31.87
C GLU A 68 0.49 4.39 -33.08
#